data_AF-A0A1M3KGB8-F1
#
_entry.id   AF-A0A1M3KGB8-F1
#
_cell.length_a   1.000
_cell.length_b   1.000
_cell.length_c   1.000
_cell.angle_alpha   90.00
_cell.angle_beta   90.00
_cell.angle_gamma   90.00
#
_symmetry.space_group_name_H-M   'P 1'
#
loop_
_entity.id
_entity.type
_entity.pdbx_description
1 polymer ?
#
loop_
_entity_poly.entity_id
_entity_poly.type
_entity_poly.pdbx_seq_one_letter_code
_entity_poly.pdbx_strand_id
1 'polypeptide(L)' 'MDEIATLTLRFVARPADDLGGLAAKFDAILWLIGVNESLLDSGDLRRLRRFGRDLSTLAGDQSQASSGKAYRTR' A
#
# COMPACT_ATOMS: atom_id res chain seq x y z
N MET A 1 -19.78 10.57 14.81
CA MET A 1 -19.24 9.53 13.90
C MET A 1 -17.83 9.96 13.58
N ASP A 2 -16.85 9.13 13.88
CA ASP A 2 -15.43 9.45 13.73
C ASP A 2 -15.08 9.59 12.23
N GLU A 3 -14.69 10.80 11.84
CA GLU A 3 -14.39 11.16 10.44
C GLU A 3 -13.27 10.30 9.86
N ILE A 4 -12.35 9.88 10.73
CA ILE A 4 -11.20 9.01 10.44
C ILE A 4 -11.65 7.56 10.19
N ALA A 5 -12.59 7.05 10.98
CA ALA A 5 -13.19 5.74 10.75
C ALA A 5 -13.95 5.70 9.41
N THR A 6 -14.62 6.81 9.05
CA THR A 6 -15.35 6.94 7.79
C THR A 6 -14.41 6.96 6.58
N LEU A 7 -13.28 7.68 6.68
CA LEU A 7 -12.22 7.68 5.68
C LEU A 7 -11.60 6.29 5.51
N THR A 8 -11.29 5.61 6.61
CA THR A 8 -10.74 4.25 6.60
C THR A 8 -11.68 3.26 5.91
N LEU A 9 -12.98 3.30 6.25
CA LEU A 9 -14.00 2.46 5.64
C LEU A 9 -14.07 2.65 4.12
N ARG A 10 -13.98 3.90 3.63
CA ARG A 10 -13.97 4.19 2.19
C ARG A 10 -12.72 3.63 1.49
N PHE A 11 -11.55 3.68 2.14
CA PHE A 11 -10.32 3.12 1.58
C PHE A 11 -10.32 1.59 1.52
N VAL A 12 -10.95 0.91 2.48
CA VAL A 12 -11.00 -0.55 2.57
C VAL A 12 -12.18 -1.16 1.80
N ALA A 13 -13.28 -0.41 1.58
CA ALA A 13 -14.51 -0.92 0.98
C ALA A 13 -14.37 -1.47 -0.45
N ARG A 14 -13.39 -0.98 -1.23
CA ARG A 14 -13.09 -1.51 -2.56
C ARG A 14 -11.77 -2.29 -2.52
N PRO A 15 -11.71 -3.54 -2.99
CA PRO A 15 -10.43 -4.24 -3.15
C PRO A 15 -9.49 -3.49 -4.10
N ALA A 16 -8.19 -3.68 -3.96
CA ALA A 16 -7.23 -3.17 -4.93
C ALA A 16 -7.31 -4.00 -6.22
N ASP A 17 -7.29 -3.32 -7.37
CA ASP A 17 -7.35 -3.97 -8.68
C ASP A 17 -5.99 -4.56 -9.09
N ASP A 18 -4.89 -4.05 -8.53
CA ASP A 18 -3.52 -4.52 -8.76
C ASP A 18 -2.63 -4.30 -7.51
N LEU A 19 -1.38 -4.79 -7.57
CA LEU A 19 -0.42 -4.63 -6.47
C LEU A 19 -0.04 -3.16 -6.20
N GLY A 20 -0.04 -2.31 -7.21
CA GLY A 20 0.25 -0.88 -7.04
C GLY A 20 -0.85 -0.18 -6.24
N GLY A 21 -2.11 -0.46 -6.57
CA GLY A 21 -3.27 -0.01 -5.82
C GLY A 21 -3.32 -0.57 -4.40
N LEU A 22 -2.83 -1.80 -4.20
CA LEU A 22 -2.71 -2.39 -2.87
C LEU A 22 -1.65 -1.67 -2.02
N ALA A 23 -0.48 -1.39 -2.60
CA ALA A 23 0.59 -0.64 -1.93
C ALA A 23 0.13 0.79 -1.57
N ALA A 24 -0.54 1.49 -2.50
CA ALA A 24 -1.06 2.84 -2.25
C ALA A 24 -2.12 2.87 -1.14
N LYS A 25 -3.02 1.88 -1.09
CA LYS A 25 -3.98 1.74 0.01
C LYS A 25 -3.29 1.47 1.34
N PHE A 26 -2.27 0.63 1.33
CA PHE A 26 -1.51 0.31 2.53
C PHE A 26 -0.81 1.56 3.10
N ASP A 27 -0.15 2.34 2.24
CA ASP A 27 0.50 3.60 2.65
C ASP A 27 -0.50 4.62 3.21
N ALA A 28 -1.69 4.73 2.61
CA ALA A 28 -2.76 5.59 3.12
C ALA A 28 -3.21 5.18 4.53
N ILE A 29 -3.33 3.86 4.80
CA ILE A 29 -3.65 3.33 6.13
C ILE A 29 -2.53 3.64 7.12
N LEU A 30 -1.26 3.50 6.72
CA LEU A 30 -0.12 3.82 7.61
C LEU A 30 -0.07 5.30 7.97
N TRP A 31 -0.32 6.17 7.00
CA TRP A 31 -0.39 7.60 7.23
C TRP A 31 -1.51 7.93 8.23
N LEU A 32 -2.67 7.32 8.07
CA LEU A 32 -3.82 7.52 8.96
C LEU A 32 -3.52 7.05 10.40
N ILE A 33 -2.84 5.91 10.57
CA ILE A 33 -2.42 5.42 11.88
C ILE A 33 -1.36 6.35 12.50
N GLY A 34 -0.40 6.82 11.70
CA GLY A 34 0.64 7.74 12.15
C GLY A 34 0.10 9.10 12.60
N VAL A 35 -0.90 9.64 11.89
CA VAL A 35 -1.56 10.92 12.25
C VAL A 35 -2.39 10.80 13.54
N ASN A 36 -2.89 9.60 13.86
CA ASN A 36 -3.69 9.38 15.07
C ASN A 36 -2.87 9.12 16.34
N GLU A 37 -1.53 9.01 16.25
CA GLU A 37 -0.48 8.86 17.31
C GLU A 37 -0.74 7.90 18.50
N SER A 38 -1.90 7.24 18.57
CA SER A 38 -2.42 6.60 19.80
C SER A 38 -2.55 5.07 19.67
N LEU A 39 -2.50 4.52 18.46
CA LEU A 39 -2.91 3.12 18.24
C LEU A 39 -1.77 2.11 18.14
N LEU A 40 -0.52 2.52 17.96
CA LEU A 40 0.61 1.60 17.76
C LEU A 40 1.89 2.07 18.45
N ASP A 41 2.62 1.13 19.06
CA ASP A 41 3.99 1.36 19.46
C ASP A 41 4.90 1.56 18.23
N SER A 42 5.96 2.34 18.43
CA SER A 42 7.10 2.57 17.56
C SER A 42 7.60 1.31 16.83
N GLY A 43 7.56 0.15 17.48
CA GLY A 43 7.94 -1.14 16.91
C GLY A 43 6.99 -1.60 15.79
N ASP A 44 5.70 -1.43 15.97
CA ASP A 44 4.68 -1.88 15.02
C ASP A 44 4.60 -0.95 13.81
N LEU A 45 4.73 0.36 14.03
CA LEU A 45 4.91 1.33 12.94
C LEU A 45 6.12 0.98 12.07
N ARG A 46 7.23 0.52 12.67
CA ARG A 46 8.43 0.13 11.94
C ARG A 46 8.22 -1.12 11.10
N ARG A 47 7.52 -2.12 11.64
CA ARG A 47 7.16 -3.35 10.92
C ARG A 47 6.24 -3.06 9.75
N LEU A 48 5.22 -2.23 9.97
CA LEU A 48 4.28 -1.82 8.92
C LEU A 48 4.98 -1.05 7.80
N ARG A 49 5.85 -0.07 8.12
CA ARG A 49 6.65 0.64 7.10
C ARG A 49 7.58 -0.27 6.30
N ARG A 50 8.06 -1.37 6.90
CA ARG A 50 8.86 -2.36 6.17
C ARG A 50 7.98 -3.13 5.18
N PHE A 51 6.82 -3.60 5.64
CA PHE A 51 5.87 -4.29 4.78
C PHE A 51 5.38 -3.44 3.60
N GLY A 52 5.09 -2.14 3.82
CA GLY A 52 4.71 -1.22 2.74
C GLY A 52 5.80 -1.06 1.66
N ARG A 53 7.08 -1.05 2.07
CA ARG A 53 8.22 -1.04 1.13
C ARG A 53 8.34 -2.34 0.35
N ASP A 54 8.14 -3.48 1.02
CA ASP A 54 8.19 -4.79 0.36
C ASP A 54 7.07 -4.90 -0.71
N LEU A 55 5.85 -4.44 -0.38
CA LEU A 55 4.74 -4.35 -1.34
C LEU A 55 5.07 -3.44 -2.53
N SER A 56 5.65 -2.27 -2.28
CA SER A 56 6.02 -1.32 -3.35
C SER A 56 7.08 -1.90 -4.29
N THR A 57 8.04 -2.65 -3.74
CA THR A 57 9.08 -3.34 -4.52
C THR A 57 8.44 -4.40 -5.43
N LEU A 58 7.54 -5.22 -4.89
CA LEU A 58 6.80 -6.23 -5.65
C LEU A 58 5.94 -5.62 -6.77
N ALA A 59 5.30 -4.47 -6.51
CA ALA A 59 4.53 -3.75 -7.51
C ALA A 59 5.41 -3.17 -8.64
N GLY A 60 6.61 -2.67 -8.31
CA GLY A 60 7.61 -2.20 -9.28
C GLY A 60 8.12 -3.33 -10.18
N ASP A 61 8.41 -4.49 -9.60
CA ASP A 61 8.89 -5.66 -10.33
C ASP A 61 7.83 -6.22 -11.31
N GLN A 62 6.55 -6.21 -10.93
CA GLN A 62 5.47 -6.60 -11.85
C GLN A 62 5.28 -5.63 -13.02
N SER A 63 5.53 -4.34 -12.78
CA SER A 63 5.45 -3.31 -13.82
C SER A 63 6.57 -3.47 -14.87
N GLN A 64 7.77 -3.90 -14.46
CA GLN A 64 8.86 -4.25 -15.38
C GLN A 64 8.64 -5.59 -16.10
N ALA A 65 8.15 -6.62 -15.39
CA ALA A 65 7.87 -7.92 -15.99
C ALA A 65 6.80 -7.86 -17.09
N SER A 66 5.83 -6.96 -16.96
CA SER A 66 4.79 -6.72 -17.96
C SER A 66 5.28 -5.90 -19.17
N SER A 67 6.36 -5.13 -19.01
CA SER A 67 6.94 -4.26 -20.06
C SER A 67 7.98 -4.98 -20.93
N GLY A 68 8.64 -6.03 -20.43
CA GLY A 68 9.75 -6.72 -21.09
C GLY A 68 9.40 -7.71 -22.24
N LYS A 69 8.15 -7.78 -22.71
CA LYS A 69 7.71 -8.79 -23.71
C LYS A 69 7.45 -8.24 -25.12
N ALA A 70 7.69 -6.96 -25.37
CA ALA A 70 7.75 -6.40 -26.72
C ALA A 70 9.23 -6.28 -27.12
N TYR A 71 9.58 -6.56 -28.37
CA TYR A 71 10.94 -6.54 -28.95
C TYR A 71 11.79 -7.81 -28.80
N ARG A 72 11.28 -8.95 -29.31
CA ARG A 72 12.17 -9.98 -29.89
C ARG A 72 11.52 -10.72 -31.05
N THR A 73 11.33 -10.02 -32.17
CA THR A 73 11.17 -10.64 -33.49
C THR A 73 12.39 -10.25 -34.31
N ARG A 74 13.21 -11.27 -34.61
CA ARG A 74 14.30 -11.22 -35.59
C ARG A 74 13.73 -11.13 -36.99
#